data_AF-A0A1I0RWL2-F1
#
_entry.id   AF-A0A1I0RWL2-F1
#
_cell.length_a   1.000
_cell.length_b   1.000
_cell.length_c   1.000
_cell.angle_alpha   90.00
_cell.angle_beta   90.00
_cell.angle_gamma   90.00
#
_symmetry.space_group_name_H-M   'P 1'
#
loop_
_entity.id
_entity.type
_entity.pdbx_description
1 polymer ?
#
loop_
_entity_poly.entity_id
_entity_poly.type
_entity_poly.pdbx_seq_one_letter_code
_entity_poly.pdbx_strand_id
1 'polypeptide(L)'
;MESLIALFTGKLGLDQNHFETFYARLKTKSLKKKESLIREGAVCNFIAFVSSGTFRSYIRNNEDEFNNDFYFDIASYLGIKPESLSRIKLLTYINK
;
A
#
# COMPACT_ATOMS: atom_id res chain seq x y z
N MET A 1 1.59 -2.81 -11.79
CA MET A 1 0.61 -3.89 -11.74
C MET A 1 1.23 -5.25 -11.94
N GLU A 2 2.23 -5.39 -12.82
CA GLU A 2 3.02 -6.61 -12.97
C GLU A 2 3.46 -7.27 -11.66
N SER A 3 3.96 -6.49 -10.69
CA SER A 3 4.37 -7.01 -9.38
C SER A 3 3.23 -7.69 -8.61
N LEU A 4 1.99 -7.20 -8.73
CA LEU A 4 0.83 -7.83 -8.07
C LEU A 4 0.40 -9.10 -8.78
N ILE A 5 0.44 -9.12 -10.12
CA ILE A 5 0.16 -10.35 -10.88
C ILE A 5 1.20 -11.41 -10.50
N ALA A 6 2.48 -11.04 -10.48
CA ALA A 6 3.58 -11.93 -10.09
C ALA A 6 3.46 -12.43 -8.64
N LEU A 7 2.96 -11.60 -7.72
CA LEU A 7 2.66 -12.04 -6.36
C LEU A 7 1.55 -13.10 -6.36
N PHE A 8 0.44 -12.84 -7.04
CA PHE A 8 -0.72 -13.75 -7.07
C PHE A 8 -0.35 -15.10 -7.70
N THR A 9 0.20 -15.08 -8.91
CA THR A 9 0.46 -16.29 -9.68
C THR A 9 1.74 -16.99 -9.27
N GLY A 10 2.76 -16.26 -8.86
CA GLY A 10 4.07 -16.82 -8.53
C GLY A 10 4.25 -17.21 -7.07
N LYS A 11 3.77 -16.38 -6.13
CA LYS A 11 4.03 -16.59 -4.69
C LYS A 11 2.83 -17.16 -3.94
N LEU A 12 1.63 -16.75 -4.31
CA LEU A 12 0.40 -17.17 -3.63
C LEU A 12 -0.25 -18.40 -4.26
N GLY A 13 0.20 -18.82 -5.46
CA GLY A 13 -0.37 -19.96 -6.19
C GLY A 13 -1.82 -19.72 -6.65
N LEU A 14 -2.21 -18.46 -6.79
CA LEU A 14 -3.54 -18.05 -7.26
C LEU A 14 -3.53 -17.86 -8.77
N ASP A 15 -4.61 -18.24 -9.45
CA ASP A 15 -4.70 -18.06 -10.89
C ASP A 15 -5.08 -16.61 -11.30
N GLN A 16 -5.15 -16.40 -12.60
CA GLN A 16 -5.51 -15.13 -13.21
C GLN A 16 -6.93 -14.67 -12.83
N ASN A 17 -7.90 -15.57 -12.70
CA ASN A 17 -9.28 -15.21 -12.34
C ASN A 17 -9.36 -14.66 -10.91
N HIS A 18 -8.58 -15.23 -9.98
CA HIS A 18 -8.48 -14.71 -8.62
C HIS A 18 -7.90 -13.29 -8.62
N PHE A 19 -6.85 -13.05 -9.43
CA PHE A 19 -6.26 -11.73 -9.59
C PHE A 19 -7.26 -10.73 -10.17
N GLU A 20 -8.00 -11.09 -11.22
CA GLU A 20 -9.00 -10.20 -11.84
C GLU A 20 -10.13 -9.85 -10.88
N THR A 21 -10.59 -10.83 -10.11
CA THR A 21 -11.61 -10.66 -9.07
C THR A 21 -11.15 -9.72 -7.95
N PHE A 22 -9.87 -9.81 -7.58
CA PHE A 22 -9.23 -8.90 -6.63
C PHE A 22 -9.09 -7.50 -7.24
N TYR A 23 -8.53 -7.41 -8.46
CA TYR A 23 -8.26 -6.18 -9.18
C TYR A 23 -9.52 -5.37 -9.46
N ALA A 24 -10.65 -6.01 -9.74
CA ALA A 24 -11.93 -5.32 -9.95
C ALA A 24 -12.43 -4.54 -8.72
N ARG A 25 -11.99 -4.90 -7.50
CA ARG A 25 -12.39 -4.24 -6.25
C ARG A 25 -11.43 -3.15 -5.79
N LEU A 26 -10.30 -3.03 -6.48
CA LEU A 26 -9.21 -2.12 -6.13
C LEU A 26 -9.57 -0.68 -6.46
N LYS A 27 -9.43 0.20 -5.46
CA LYS A 27 -9.58 1.65 -5.63
C LYS A 27 -8.28 2.37 -5.40
N THR A 28 -7.90 3.18 -6.38
CA THR A 28 -6.65 3.93 -6.35
C THR A 28 -6.82 5.27 -5.64
N LYS A 29 -5.95 5.59 -4.67
CA LYS A 29 -5.90 6.89 -3.98
C LYS A 29 -4.49 7.48 -4.05
N SER A 30 -4.40 8.70 -4.58
CA SER A 30 -3.17 9.47 -4.66
C SER A 30 -3.07 10.46 -3.51
N LEU A 31 -1.92 10.53 -2.83
CA LEU A 31 -1.68 11.45 -1.72
C LEU A 31 -0.41 12.27 -1.94
N LYS A 32 -0.43 13.55 -1.52
CA LYS A 32 0.74 14.42 -1.55
C LYS A 32 1.70 14.07 -0.40
N LYS A 33 2.96 14.52 -0.52
CA LYS A 33 3.94 14.40 0.58
C LYS A 33 3.37 15.09 1.83
N LYS A 34 3.52 14.41 2.99
CA LYS A 34 2.96 14.82 4.30
C LYS A 34 1.43 14.79 4.42
N GLU A 35 0.70 14.34 3.39
CA GLU A 35 -0.73 14.10 3.50
C GLU A 35 -1.00 12.78 4.23
N SER A 36 -1.98 12.80 5.14
CA SER A 36 -2.35 11.63 5.96
C SER A 36 -3.41 10.79 5.27
N LEU A 37 -3.16 9.49 5.15
CA LEU A 37 -4.14 8.53 4.63
C LEU A 37 -5.28 8.32 5.63
N ILE A 38 -4.91 8.14 6.89
CA ILE A 38 -5.79 8.03 8.04
C ILE A 38 -5.28 8.99 9.12
N ARG A 39 -6.19 9.52 9.93
CA ARG A 39 -5.87 10.42 11.03
C ARG A 39 -6.22 9.76 12.34
N GLU A 40 -5.59 10.21 13.41
CA GLU A 40 -5.94 9.82 14.78
C GLU A 40 -7.44 10.02 15.03
N GLY A 41 -8.04 9.07 15.76
CA GLY A 41 -9.47 9.04 16.04
C GLY A 41 -10.36 8.54 14.89
N ALA A 42 -9.82 8.36 13.68
CA ALA A 42 -10.58 7.77 12.57
C ALA A 42 -10.57 6.24 12.61
N VAL A 43 -11.71 5.62 12.31
CA VAL A 43 -11.78 4.16 12.13
C VAL A 43 -11.17 3.79 10.78
N CYS A 44 -10.15 2.93 10.80
CA CYS A 44 -9.62 2.31 9.58
C CYS A 44 -10.55 1.18 9.15
N ASN A 45 -11.42 1.41 8.18
CA ASN A 45 -12.29 0.37 7.64
C ASN A 45 -11.72 -0.27 6.37
N PHE A 46 -10.40 -0.10 6.13
CA PHE A 46 -9.81 -0.31 4.83
C PHE A 46 -8.49 -1.11 4.86
N ILE A 47 -8.20 -1.90 3.82
CA ILE A 47 -6.89 -2.57 3.61
C ILE A 47 -6.23 -1.98 2.39
N ALA A 48 -5.02 -1.44 2.55
CA ALA A 48 -4.28 -0.85 1.44
C ALA A 48 -2.84 -1.33 1.39
N PHE A 49 -2.30 -1.37 0.18
CA PHE A 49 -0.88 -1.53 -0.08
C PHE A 49 -0.37 -0.32 -0.87
N VAL A 50 0.94 -0.08 -0.78
CA VAL A 50 1.61 0.98 -1.54
C VAL A 50 1.94 0.44 -2.93
N SER A 51 1.37 1.04 -3.97
CA SER A 51 1.73 0.73 -5.35
C SER A 51 2.83 1.65 -5.89
N SER A 52 3.05 2.80 -5.27
CA SER A 52 4.24 3.65 -5.50
C SER A 52 4.46 4.58 -4.31
N GLY A 53 5.73 4.91 -4.01
CA GLY A 53 6.13 5.81 -2.94
C GLY A 53 6.37 5.11 -1.59
N THR A 54 6.21 5.86 -0.50
CA THR A 54 6.47 5.38 0.87
C THR A 54 5.49 5.99 1.86
N PHE A 55 5.04 5.18 2.82
CA PHE A 55 4.26 5.60 3.97
C PHE A 55 5.01 5.31 5.27
N ARG A 56 4.61 6.06 6.30
CA ARG A 56 5.06 5.86 7.67
C ARG A 56 3.82 5.83 8.55
N SER A 57 3.65 4.81 9.37
CA SER A 57 2.71 4.84 10.49
C SER A 57 3.45 5.24 11.76
N TYR A 58 2.78 6.02 12.60
CA TYR A 58 3.30 6.45 13.88
C TYR A 58 2.14 6.54 14.87
N ILE A 59 2.46 6.38 16.14
CA ILE A 59 1.53 6.54 17.26
C ILE A 59 2.00 7.78 18.03
N ARG A 60 1.05 8.64 18.39
CA ARG A 60 1.31 9.80 19.23
C ARG A 60 0.76 9.53 20.62
N ASN A 61 1.54 9.83 21.65
CA ASN A 61 1.10 9.84 23.04
C ASN A 61 1.53 11.18 23.65
N ASN A 62 0.58 12.10 23.83
CA ASN A 62 0.85 13.48 24.22
C ASN A 62 1.85 14.17 23.27
N GLU A 63 3.02 14.56 23.77
CA GLU A 63 4.10 15.21 23.00
C GLU A 63 5.03 14.19 22.32
N ASP A 64 4.99 12.93 22.73
CA ASP A 64 5.87 11.89 22.18
C ASP A 64 5.29 11.27 20.90
N GLU A 65 6.16 11.07 19.91
CA GLU A 65 5.86 10.37 18.67
C GLU A 65 6.73 9.11 18.56
N PHE A 66 6.07 7.96 18.41
CA PHE A 66 6.72 6.69 18.19
C PHE A 66 6.43 6.21 16.78
N ASN A 67 7.48 6.01 15.98
CA ASN A 67 7.34 5.38 14.68
C ASN A 67 6.92 3.92 14.87
N ASN A 68 5.84 3.52 14.22
CA ASN A 68 5.36 2.14 14.28
C ASN A 68 5.93 1.34 13.10
N ASP A 69 5.81 1.86 11.87
CA ASP A 69 6.26 1.13 10.68
C ASP A 69 6.49 2.04 9.46
N PHE A 70 7.21 1.53 8.46
CA PHE A 70 7.38 2.12 7.14
C PHE A 70 6.91 1.14 6.06
N TYR A 71 6.03 1.63 5.19
CA TYR A 71 5.48 0.84 4.09
C TYR A 71 6.06 1.31 2.77
N PHE A 72 6.66 0.37 2.03
CA PHE A 72 7.24 0.59 0.72
C PHE A 72 6.36 0.01 -0.38
N ASP A 73 6.69 0.33 -1.62
CA ASP A 73 5.97 -0.24 -2.76
C ASP A 73 6.03 -1.77 -2.76
N ILE A 74 5.00 -2.40 -3.31
CA ILE A 74 4.87 -3.87 -3.33
C ILE A 74 6.01 -4.58 -4.06
N ALA A 75 6.69 -3.93 -5.00
CA ALA A 75 7.83 -4.53 -5.71
C ALA A 75 9.02 -4.71 -4.77
N SER A 76 9.22 -3.76 -3.83
CA SER A 76 10.22 -3.87 -2.76
C SER A 76 10.05 -5.14 -1.92
N TYR A 77 8.82 -5.56 -1.62
CA TYR A 77 8.55 -6.81 -0.86
C TYR A 77 8.82 -8.09 -1.67
N LEU A 78 8.88 -7.99 -3.00
CA LEU A 78 9.23 -9.10 -3.89
C LEU A 78 10.74 -9.18 -4.18
N GLY A 79 11.56 -8.30 -3.58
CA GLY A 79 12.98 -8.19 -3.88
C GLY A 79 13.28 -7.55 -5.24
N ILE A 80 12.28 -6.92 -5.87
CA ILE A 80 12.44 -6.16 -7.11
C ILE A 80 12.87 -4.75 -6.71
N LYS A 81 14.10 -4.35 -7.04
CA LYS A 81 14.61 -3.00 -6.72
C LYS A 81 13.83 -1.96 -7.54
N PRO A 82 13.18 -0.96 -6.92
CA PRO A 82 12.59 0.13 -7.68
C PRO A 82 13.69 1.08 -8.14
N GLU A 83 13.87 1.19 -9.45
CA GLU A 83 14.69 2.22 -10.08
C GLU A 83 13.96 3.57 -9.95
N SER A 84 14.49 4.48 -9.14
CA SER A 84 14.09 5.91 -9.12
C SER A 84 12.67 6.23 -8.61
N LEU A 85 12.42 6.12 -7.30
CA LEU A 85 11.15 6.53 -6.67
C LEU A 85 10.94 8.06 -6.72
N SER A 86 10.24 8.55 -7.74
CA SER A 86 9.77 9.94 -7.86
C SER A 86 8.29 10.09 -7.47
N ARG A 87 8.07 10.57 -6.23
CA ARG A 87 7.00 11.48 -5.76
C ARG A 87 5.50 11.17 -5.90
N ILE A 88 5.03 10.00 -6.32
CA ILE A 88 3.58 9.71 -6.33
C ILE A 88 3.24 8.59 -5.34
N LYS A 89 2.48 8.89 -4.28
CA LYS A 89 1.96 7.89 -3.34
C LYS A 89 0.66 7.33 -3.90
N LEU A 90 0.66 6.06 -4.30
CA LEU A 90 -0.51 5.40 -4.87
C LEU A 90 -0.93 4.27 -3.91
N LEU A 91 -2.17 4.28 -3.46
CA LEU A 91 -2.75 3.27 -2.58
C LEU A 91 -3.86 2.55 -3.32
N THR A 92 -3.96 1.25 -3.11
CA THR A 92 -5.06 0.49 -3.68
C THR A 92 -5.90 -0.15 -2.57
N TYR A 93 -7.19 0.15 -2.53
CA TYR A 93 -8.09 -0.21 -1.42
C TYR A 93 -9.22 -1.17 -1.83
N ILE A 94 -9.55 -2.16 -0.99
CA ILE A 94 -10.70 -3.08 -1.09
C ILE A 94 -11.80 -2.70 -0.09
N ASN A 95 -12.86 -2.01 -0.53
CA ASN A 95 -14.07 -1.84 0.31
C ASN A 95 -14.80 -3.19 0.42
N LYS A 96 -15.27 -3.52 1.63
CA LYS A 96 -16.22 -4.62 1.84
C LYS A 96 -17.58 -4.29 1.23
#